data_AF-V9H211-F1
#
_entry.id   AF-V9H211-F1
#
_cell.length_a   1.000
_cell.length_b   1.000
_cell.length_c   1.000
_cell.angle_alpha   90.00
_cell.angle_beta   90.00
_cell.angle_gamma   90.00
#
_symmetry.space_group_name_H-M   'P 1'
#
loop_
_entity.id
_entity.type
_entity.pdbx_description
1 polymer ?
#
loop_
_entity_poly.entity_id
_entity_poly.type
_entity_poly.pdbx_seq_one_letter_code
_entity_poly.pdbx_strand_id
1 'polypeptide(L)'
;MERENSIFIKLINDMEREIKNLKGIYESDKQYVDEIDVIISKLKNIQSAFKPKEKILKERIRGINKILTDIEDIRSNKILKGIGEIYINIENNLLDGMEFRETENNNERLIVFENNEVGRINVLKNEEQNIIIGVNIYDKKEEFEINNPVRTYNIISFINTNFNYK
;
A
#
# COMPACT_ATOMS: atom_id res chain seq x y z
N MET A 1 -15.55 35.43 16.50
CA MET A 1 -15.12 34.11 15.96
C MET A 1 -15.63 32.92 16.76
N GLU A 2 -15.20 32.65 18.01
CA GLU A 2 -15.64 31.43 18.72
C GLU A 2 -17.15 31.38 19.04
N ARG A 3 -17.75 32.49 19.48
CA ARG A 3 -19.21 32.61 19.71
C ARG A 3 -20.02 32.38 18.44
N GLU A 4 -19.62 32.98 17.32
CA GLU A 4 -20.30 32.85 16.03
C GLU A 4 -20.18 31.42 15.49
N ASN A 5 -19.04 30.77 15.68
CA ASN A 5 -18.85 29.37 15.29
C ASN A 5 -19.73 28.42 16.12
N SER A 6 -19.93 28.71 17.41
CA SER A 6 -20.85 27.95 18.27
C SER A 6 -22.32 28.08 17.86
N ILE A 7 -22.72 29.29 17.45
CA ILE A 7 -24.07 29.58 16.93
C ILE A 7 -24.27 28.85 15.60
N PHE A 8 -23.25 28.86 14.74
CA PHE A 8 -23.28 28.16 13.46
C PHE A 8 -23.40 26.65 13.63
N ILE A 9 -22.60 26.03 14.51
CA ILE A 9 -22.69 24.59 14.80
C ILE A 9 -24.09 24.23 15.31
N LYS A 10 -24.67 25.06 16.19
CA LYS A 10 -26.02 24.85 16.70
C LYS A 10 -27.07 24.87 15.58
N LEU A 11 -26.99 25.86 14.68
CA LEU A 11 -27.89 25.98 13.53
C LEU A 11 -27.77 24.79 12.57
N ILE A 12 -26.57 24.31 12.28
CA ILE A 12 -26.36 23.12 11.45
C ILE A 12 -27.00 21.89 12.11
N ASN A 13 -26.77 21.68 13.41
CA ASN A 13 -27.34 20.53 14.13
C ASN A 13 -28.87 20.57 14.17
N ASP A 14 -29.45 21.76 14.35
CA ASP A 14 -30.91 21.95 14.31
C ASP A 14 -31.46 21.63 12.90
N MET A 15 -30.78 22.05 11.83
CA MET A 15 -31.15 21.71 10.44
C MET A 15 -31.01 20.23 10.13
N GLU A 16 -29.94 19.56 10.58
CA GLU A 16 -29.76 18.11 10.40
C GLU A 16 -30.86 17.30 11.08
N ARG A 17 -31.29 17.73 12.28
CA ARG A 17 -32.41 17.10 13.00
C ARG A 17 -33.72 17.24 12.23
N GLU A 18 -34.00 18.43 11.70
CA GLU A 18 -35.24 18.67 10.97
C GLU A 18 -35.30 17.90 9.65
N ILE A 19 -34.19 17.87 8.90
CA ILE A 19 -34.05 17.05 7.69
C ILE A 19 -34.28 15.56 7.99
N LYS A 20 -33.75 15.05 9.11
CA LYS A 20 -33.95 13.66 9.52
C LYS A 20 -35.42 13.36 9.83
N ASN A 21 -36.12 14.29 10.48
CA ASN A 21 -37.55 14.16 10.73
C ASN A 21 -38.35 14.14 9.42
N LEU A 22 -38.07 15.07 8.50
CA LEU A 22 -38.72 15.13 7.18
C LEU A 22 -38.48 13.85 6.37
N LYS A 23 -37.25 13.32 6.39
CA LYS A 23 -36.91 12.07 5.68
C LYS A 23 -37.68 10.87 6.23
N GLY A 24 -37.93 10.82 7.54
CA GLY A 24 -38.77 9.79 8.15
C GLY A 24 -40.26 9.94 7.86
N ILE A 25 -40.75 11.16 7.66
CA ILE A 25 -42.17 11.43 7.32
C ILE A 25 -42.47 11.08 5.86
N TYR A 26 -41.55 11.40 4.95
CA TYR A 26 -41.75 11.30 3.50
C TYR A 26 -40.99 10.13 2.85
N GLU A 27 -40.57 9.12 3.63
CA GLU A 27 -39.69 8.03 3.17
C GLU A 27 -40.22 7.25 1.95
N SER A 28 -41.54 7.22 1.76
CA SER A 28 -42.21 6.54 0.64
C SER A 28 -42.55 7.45 -0.55
N ASP A 29 -42.36 8.76 -0.44
CA ASP A 29 -42.63 9.71 -1.53
C ASP A 29 -41.35 10.13 -2.22
N LYS A 30 -41.11 9.53 -3.39
CA LYS A 30 -39.88 9.73 -4.16
C LYS A 30 -39.58 11.19 -4.48
N GLN A 31 -40.61 12.01 -4.76
CA GLN A 31 -40.40 13.41 -5.09
C GLN A 31 -39.83 14.18 -3.87
N TYR A 32 -40.41 13.97 -2.69
CA TYR A 32 -39.93 14.63 -1.47
C TYR A 32 -38.59 14.07 -1.01
N VAL A 33 -38.30 12.79 -1.25
CA VAL A 33 -36.96 12.22 -0.99
C VAL A 33 -35.89 12.91 -1.83
N ASP A 34 -36.13 13.11 -3.12
CA ASP A 34 -35.19 13.79 -4.02
C ASP A 34 -34.97 15.26 -3.57
N GLU A 35 -36.05 15.97 -3.19
CA GLU A 35 -35.96 17.33 -2.66
C GLU A 35 -35.16 17.39 -1.33
N ILE A 36 -35.37 16.43 -0.43
CA ILE A 36 -34.64 16.31 0.83
C ILE A 36 -33.15 16.04 0.59
N ASP A 37 -32.79 15.19 -0.38
CA ASP A 37 -31.40 14.87 -0.70
C ASP A 37 -30.66 16.07 -1.33
N VAL A 38 -31.36 16.91 -2.10
CA VAL A 38 -30.85 18.21 -2.58
C VAL A 38 -30.56 19.14 -1.39
N ILE A 39 -31.45 19.20 -0.40
CA ILE A 39 -31.27 20.03 0.80
C ILE A 39 -30.07 19.54 1.64
N ILE A 40 -29.91 18.21 1.80
CA ILE A 40 -28.74 17.61 2.48
C ILE A 40 -27.44 18.01 1.79
N SER A 41 -27.41 17.99 0.46
CA SER A 41 -26.22 18.35 -0.31
C SER A 41 -25.85 19.82 -0.14
N LYS A 42 -26.84 20.73 -0.12
CA LYS A 42 -26.64 22.15 0.18
C LYS A 42 -26.11 22.36 1.60
N LEU A 43 -26.66 21.65 2.59
CA LEU A 43 -26.22 21.75 3.98
C LEU A 43 -24.77 21.28 4.18
N LYS A 44 -24.38 20.18 3.53
CA LYS A 44 -22.99 19.68 3.54
C LYS A 44 -22.01 20.70 2.94
N ASN A 45 -22.39 21.38 1.86
CA ASN A 45 -21.56 22.43 1.26
C ASN A 45 -21.34 23.59 2.24
N ILE A 46 -22.41 24.05 2.90
CA ILE A 46 -22.33 25.11 3.91
C ILE A 46 -21.45 24.66 5.09
N GLN A 47 -21.67 23.47 5.64
CA GLN A 47 -20.87 22.91 6.73
C GLN A 47 -19.38 22.79 6.35
N SER A 48 -19.07 22.44 5.09
CA SER A 48 -17.70 22.34 4.60
C SER A 48 -16.99 23.69 4.54
N ALA A 49 -17.71 24.78 4.23
CA ALA A 49 -17.14 26.13 4.16
C ALA A 49 -16.74 26.69 5.54
N PHE A 50 -17.36 26.17 6.60
CA PHE A 50 -17.11 26.58 7.98
C PHE A 50 -16.23 25.60 8.77
N LYS A 51 -15.83 24.46 8.18
CA LYS A 51 -14.77 23.62 8.78
C LYS A 51 -13.47 24.44 8.87
N PRO A 52 -12.69 24.31 9.96
CA PRO A 52 -11.40 24.96 10.06
C PRO A 52 -10.54 24.60 8.84
N LYS A 53 -9.94 25.61 8.18
CA LYS A 53 -9.06 25.38 7.01
C LYS A 53 -8.02 24.30 7.29
N GLU A 54 -7.50 24.25 8.53
CA GLU A 54 -6.55 23.24 8.99
C GLU A 54 -7.13 21.81 9.00
N LYS A 55 -8.41 21.62 9.37
CA LYS A 55 -9.07 20.31 9.35
C LYS A 55 -9.28 19.80 7.92
N ILE A 56 -9.69 20.68 7.00
CA ILE A 56 -9.82 20.36 5.57
C ILE A 56 -8.46 20.02 4.96
N LEU A 57 -7.42 20.80 5.27
CA LEU A 57 -6.05 20.53 4.82
C LEU A 57 -5.55 19.17 5.33
N LYS A 58 -5.75 18.84 6.61
CA LYS A 58 -5.40 17.51 7.17
C LYS A 58 -6.15 16.37 6.49
N GLU A 59 -7.47 16.52 6.26
CA GLU A 59 -8.28 15.54 5.54
C GLU A 59 -7.77 15.34 4.09
N ARG A 60 -7.41 16.42 3.39
CA ARG A 60 -6.85 16.37 2.02
C ARG A 60 -5.45 15.75 1.97
N ILE A 61 -4.56 16.13 2.90
CA ILE A 61 -3.22 15.52 3.02
C ILE A 61 -3.33 14.02 3.26
N ARG A 62 -4.26 13.59 4.13
CA ARG A 62 -4.51 12.17 4.38
C ARG A 62 -5.01 11.46 3.11
N GLY A 63 -5.88 12.09 2.34
CA GLY A 63 -6.34 11.56 1.05
C GLY A 63 -5.22 11.43 0.03
N ILE A 64 -4.35 12.44 -0.08
CA ILE A 64 -3.17 12.41 -0.97
C ILE A 64 -2.19 11.31 -0.55
N ASN A 65 -1.91 11.16 0.75
CA ASN A 65 -1.04 10.11 1.25
C ASN A 65 -1.60 8.71 0.95
N LYS A 66 -2.92 8.53 1.07
CA LYS A 66 -3.56 7.26 0.69
C LYS A 66 -3.38 6.96 -0.81
N ILE A 67 -3.61 7.96 -1.66
CA ILE A 67 -3.39 7.82 -3.12
C ILE A 67 -1.93 7.48 -3.43
N LEU A 68 -0.97 8.07 -2.73
CA LEU A 68 0.45 7.75 -2.89
C LEU A 68 0.76 6.30 -2.50
N THR A 69 0.23 5.81 -1.38
CA THR A 69 0.37 4.40 -0.97
C THR A 69 -0.26 3.46 -2.00
N ASP A 70 -1.48 3.76 -2.47
CA ASP A 70 -2.14 2.94 -3.50
C ASP A 70 -1.31 2.90 -4.80
N ILE A 71 -0.63 4.00 -5.17
CA ILE A 71 0.28 4.06 -6.33
C ILE A 71 1.55 3.24 -6.08
N GLU A 72 2.12 3.29 -4.88
CA GLU A 72 3.27 2.47 -4.48
C GLU A 72 2.93 0.98 -4.50
N ASP A 73 1.75 0.61 -4.03
CA ASP A 73 1.23 -0.76 -4.08
C ASP A 73 0.98 -1.22 -5.52
N ILE A 74 0.44 -0.35 -6.39
CA ILE A 74 0.26 -0.67 -7.82
C ILE A 74 1.62 -0.81 -8.54
N ARG A 75 2.57 0.11 -8.27
CA ARG A 75 3.93 0.03 -8.83
C ARG A 75 4.61 -1.25 -8.36
N SER A 76 4.40 -1.61 -7.11
CA SER A 76 4.89 -2.83 -6.50
C SER A 76 4.27 -4.07 -7.16
N ASN A 77 2.95 -4.14 -7.30
CA ASN A 77 2.24 -5.23 -7.96
C ASN A 77 2.57 -5.35 -9.46
N LYS A 78 2.96 -4.26 -10.13
CA LYS A 78 3.37 -4.27 -11.54
C LYS A 78 4.83 -4.72 -11.75
N ILE A 79 5.67 -4.63 -10.71
CA ILE A 79 7.10 -5.02 -10.74
C ILE A 79 7.29 -6.51 -10.41
N LEU A 80 6.27 -7.22 -9.92
CA LEU A 80 6.33 -8.67 -9.63
C LEU A 80 5.17 -9.45 -10.25
N LYS A 81 5.13 -9.59 -11.58
CA LYS A 81 4.21 -10.47 -12.31
C LYS A 81 4.61 -11.95 -12.27
N GLY A 82 5.73 -12.30 -11.62
CA GLY A 82 6.15 -13.68 -11.41
C GLY A 82 7.54 -13.81 -10.76
N ILE A 83 7.94 -15.05 -10.45
CA ILE A 83 9.23 -15.38 -9.81
C ILE A 83 10.43 -14.80 -10.59
N GLY A 84 10.36 -14.77 -11.92
CA GLY A 84 11.43 -14.22 -12.76
C GLY A 84 11.71 -12.74 -12.47
N GLU A 85 10.68 -11.93 -12.21
CA GLU A 85 10.85 -10.51 -11.88
C GLU A 85 11.44 -10.32 -10.47
N ILE A 86 11.19 -11.25 -9.54
CA ILE A 86 11.86 -11.28 -8.23
C ILE A 86 13.36 -11.51 -8.40
N TYR A 87 13.75 -12.50 -9.21
CA TYR A 87 15.17 -12.77 -9.47
C TYR A 87 15.86 -11.58 -10.13
N ILE A 88 15.26 -10.99 -11.16
CA ILE A 88 15.80 -9.80 -11.84
C ILE A 88 15.97 -8.63 -10.86
N ASN A 89 15.00 -8.41 -9.97
CA ASN A 89 15.09 -7.34 -8.98
C ASN A 89 16.26 -7.55 -8.01
N ILE A 90 16.41 -8.77 -7.48
CA ILE A 90 17.49 -9.10 -6.54
C ILE A 90 18.84 -8.99 -7.25
N GLU A 91 19.00 -9.63 -8.42
CA GLU A 91 20.24 -9.66 -9.19
C GLU A 91 20.77 -8.25 -9.53
N ASN A 92 19.89 -7.35 -9.99
CA ASN A 92 20.26 -5.96 -10.31
C ASN A 92 20.76 -5.14 -9.10
N ASN A 93 20.60 -5.65 -7.87
CA ASN A 93 20.98 -4.97 -6.64
C ASN A 93 22.01 -5.75 -5.80
N LEU A 94 22.57 -6.83 -6.34
CA LEU A 94 23.70 -7.52 -5.73
C LEU A 94 25.00 -6.70 -5.84
N LEU A 95 26.03 -7.12 -5.12
CA LEU A 95 27.36 -6.54 -5.24
C LEU A 95 27.94 -6.77 -6.65
N ASP A 96 28.79 -5.83 -7.11
CA ASP A 96 29.46 -5.94 -8.40
C ASP A 96 30.24 -7.26 -8.51
N GLY A 97 30.12 -7.95 -9.64
CA GLY A 97 30.68 -9.29 -9.85
C GLY A 97 29.82 -10.46 -9.34
N MET A 98 28.66 -10.20 -8.71
CA MET A 98 27.67 -11.23 -8.39
C MET A 98 26.62 -11.40 -9.48
N GLU A 99 26.22 -12.63 -9.72
CA GLU A 99 25.16 -12.99 -10.68
C GLU A 99 24.36 -14.19 -10.21
N PHE A 100 23.16 -14.35 -10.76
CA PHE A 100 22.39 -15.58 -10.65
C PHE A 100 22.65 -16.50 -11.83
N ARG A 101 22.89 -17.79 -11.54
CA ARG A 101 22.92 -18.84 -12.58
C ARG A 101 21.73 -19.77 -12.47
N GLU A 102 21.20 -20.12 -13.63
CA GLU A 102 20.11 -21.10 -13.72
C GLU A 102 20.58 -22.48 -13.26
N THR A 103 19.68 -23.21 -12.60
CA THR A 103 19.85 -24.63 -12.28
C THR A 103 18.83 -25.44 -13.09
N GLU A 104 18.94 -26.77 -13.03
CA GLU A 104 17.92 -27.67 -13.61
C GLU A 104 16.53 -27.45 -12.98
N ASN A 105 16.48 -26.88 -11.78
CA ASN A 105 15.25 -26.51 -11.09
C ASN A 105 14.92 -25.03 -11.36
N ASN A 106 13.81 -24.77 -12.07
CA ASN A 106 13.37 -23.40 -12.37
C ASN A 106 13.03 -22.57 -11.13
N ASN A 107 12.80 -23.21 -9.99
CA ASN A 107 12.56 -22.54 -8.71
C ASN A 107 13.85 -22.29 -7.91
N GLU A 108 15.03 -22.59 -8.46
CA GLU A 108 16.33 -22.38 -7.83
C GLU A 108 17.29 -21.62 -8.77
N ARG A 109 18.07 -20.72 -8.17
CA ARG A 109 19.22 -20.06 -8.81
C ARG A 109 20.44 -20.19 -7.91
N LEU A 110 21.60 -20.44 -8.51
CA LEU A 110 22.88 -20.32 -7.82
C LEU A 110 23.26 -18.86 -7.72
N ILE A 111 23.84 -18.46 -6.60
CA ILE A 111 24.45 -17.16 -6.40
C ILE A 111 25.94 -17.34 -6.64
N VAL A 112 26.47 -16.64 -7.63
CA VAL A 112 27.86 -16.81 -8.07
C VAL A 112 28.59 -15.48 -7.97
N PHE A 113 29.83 -15.53 -7.50
CA PHE A 113 30.76 -14.40 -7.50
C PHE A 113 32.07 -14.83 -8.19
N GLU A 114 32.48 -14.14 -9.25
CA GLU A 114 33.70 -14.45 -10.02
C GLU A 114 33.84 -15.95 -10.39
N ASN A 115 32.73 -16.57 -10.84
CA ASN A 115 32.60 -18.01 -11.17
C ASN A 115 32.58 -19.00 -10.00
N ASN A 116 32.65 -18.53 -8.75
CA ASN A 116 32.53 -19.39 -7.57
C ASN A 116 31.10 -19.37 -7.02
N GLU A 117 30.53 -20.55 -6.77
CA GLU A 117 29.26 -20.67 -6.04
C GLU A 117 29.45 -20.18 -4.60
N VAL A 118 28.71 -19.13 -4.23
CA VAL A 118 28.72 -18.58 -2.87
C VAL A 118 27.43 -18.87 -2.12
N GLY A 119 26.38 -19.30 -2.82
CA GLY A 119 25.09 -19.57 -2.23
C GLY A 119 24.02 -19.96 -3.23
N ARG A 120 22.77 -20.03 -2.77
CA ARG A 120 21.58 -20.31 -3.60
C ARG A 120 20.39 -19.52 -3.11
N ILE A 121 19.46 -19.32 -4.02
CA ILE A 121 18.14 -18.76 -3.74
C ILE A 121 17.10 -19.70 -4.32
N ASN A 122 16.06 -20.01 -3.54
CA ASN A 122 15.05 -20.98 -3.94
C ASN A 122 13.65 -20.56 -3.49
N VAL A 123 12.68 -20.74 -4.37
CA VAL A 123 11.27 -20.52 -4.05
C VAL A 123 10.73 -21.75 -3.34
N LEU A 124 10.46 -21.60 -2.04
CA LEU A 124 9.92 -22.64 -1.16
C LEU A 124 8.40 -22.76 -1.28
N LYS A 125 7.72 -21.63 -1.51
CA LYS A 125 6.27 -21.54 -1.63
C LYS A 125 5.89 -20.42 -2.60
N ASN A 126 4.91 -20.65 -3.46
CA ASN A 126 4.43 -19.65 -4.44
C ASN A 126 2.88 -19.67 -4.48
N GLU A 127 2.26 -18.83 -3.66
CA GLU A 127 0.81 -18.57 -3.68
C GLU A 127 0.54 -17.14 -4.19
N GLU A 128 -0.66 -16.89 -4.72
CA GLU A 128 -1.04 -15.64 -5.42
C GLU A 128 -0.65 -14.33 -4.71
N GLN A 129 -0.55 -14.31 -3.39
CA GLN A 129 -0.23 -13.11 -2.61
C GLN A 129 0.95 -13.31 -1.64
N ASN A 130 1.55 -14.51 -1.64
CA ASN A 130 2.57 -14.83 -0.66
C ASN A 130 3.59 -15.82 -1.21
N ILE A 131 4.82 -15.35 -1.39
CA ILE A 131 5.94 -16.15 -1.88
C ILE A 131 6.94 -16.31 -0.74
N ILE A 132 7.32 -17.54 -0.43
CA ILE A 132 8.38 -17.81 0.55
C ILE A 132 9.65 -18.16 -0.23
N ILE A 133 10.72 -17.42 0.04
CA ILE A 133 12.03 -17.58 -0.60
C ILE A 133 13.04 -18.00 0.45
N GLY A 134 13.68 -19.14 0.25
CA GLY A 134 14.87 -19.54 0.98
C GLY A 134 16.11 -18.94 0.32
N VAL A 135 17.06 -18.49 1.14
CA VAL A 135 18.36 -18.00 0.69
C VAL A 135 19.42 -18.62 1.56
N ASN A 136 20.48 -19.15 0.94
CA ASN A 136 21.69 -19.53 1.65
C ASN A 136 22.91 -18.83 1.06
N ILE A 137 23.81 -18.38 1.93
CA ILE A 137 25.13 -17.85 1.59
C ILE A 137 26.13 -18.59 2.50
N TYR A 138 27.00 -19.40 1.89
CA TYR A 138 27.87 -20.34 2.61
C TYR A 138 27.07 -21.20 3.63
N ASP A 139 27.35 -21.04 4.92
CA ASP A 139 26.72 -21.73 6.05
C ASP A 139 25.50 -20.98 6.63
N LYS A 140 25.20 -19.77 6.14
CA LYS A 140 24.06 -18.96 6.60
C LYS A 140 22.84 -19.24 5.75
N LYS A 141 21.70 -19.45 6.39
CA LYS A 141 20.41 -19.70 5.73
C LYS A 141 19.33 -18.86 6.40
N GLU A 142 18.46 -18.26 5.59
CA GLU A 142 17.28 -17.55 6.04
C GLU A 142 16.11 -17.71 5.05
N GLU A 143 14.89 -17.52 5.53
CA GLU A 143 13.66 -17.58 4.74
C GLU A 143 12.93 -16.24 4.80
N PHE A 144 12.44 -15.79 3.66
CA PHE A 144 11.83 -14.48 3.50
C PHE A 144 10.41 -14.62 2.93
N GLU A 145 9.46 -14.01 3.63
CA GLU A 145 8.10 -13.85 3.16
C GLU A 145 8.00 -12.60 2.28
N ILE A 146 7.70 -12.80 1.00
CA ILE A 146 7.55 -11.75 -0.01
C ILE A 146 6.06 -11.57 -0.30
N ASN A 147 5.47 -10.63 0.45
CA ASN A 147 4.11 -10.13 0.26
C ASN A 147 4.07 -8.71 -0.35
N ASN A 148 5.25 -8.09 -0.54
CA ASN A 148 5.45 -6.83 -1.23
C ASN A 148 6.88 -6.82 -1.82
N PRO A 149 7.11 -6.35 -3.06
CA PRO A 149 8.44 -6.24 -3.67
C PRO A 149 9.48 -5.49 -2.85
N VAL A 150 9.12 -4.52 -2.01
CA VAL A 150 10.11 -3.87 -1.13
C VAL A 150 10.77 -4.89 -0.18
N ARG A 151 10.12 -6.02 0.09
CA ARG A 151 10.70 -7.11 0.89
C ARG A 151 11.85 -7.82 0.18
N THR A 152 12.02 -7.71 -1.14
CA THR A 152 13.20 -8.26 -1.82
C THR A 152 14.49 -7.59 -1.35
N TYR A 153 14.44 -6.35 -0.86
CA TYR A 153 15.59 -5.68 -0.26
C TYR A 153 16.09 -6.38 1.01
N ASN A 154 15.24 -7.12 1.72
CA ASN A 154 15.68 -7.92 2.86
C ASN A 154 16.55 -9.08 2.38
N ILE A 155 16.18 -9.72 1.26
CA ILE A 155 16.99 -10.77 0.63
C ILE A 155 18.32 -10.20 0.15
N ILE A 156 18.30 -9.07 -0.57
CA ILE A 156 19.51 -8.38 -1.05
C ILE A 156 20.44 -8.04 0.12
N SER A 157 19.89 -7.44 1.18
CA SER A 157 20.65 -7.09 2.39
C SER A 157 21.27 -8.31 3.05
N PHE A 158 20.51 -9.41 3.16
CA PHE A 158 21.02 -10.67 3.70
C PHE A 158 22.19 -11.21 2.86
N ILE A 159 22.05 -11.24 1.54
CA ILE A 159 23.09 -11.72 0.63
C ILE A 159 24.37 -10.88 0.79
N ASN A 160 24.24 -9.56 0.67
CA ASN A 160 25.38 -8.64 0.70
C ASN A 160 26.07 -8.58 2.08
N THR A 161 25.32 -8.78 3.17
CA THR A 161 25.88 -8.76 4.54
C THR A 161 26.59 -10.06 4.91
N ASN A 162 26.11 -11.20 4.40
CA ASN A 162 26.70 -12.51 4.73
C ASN A 162 27.77 -12.95 3.72
N PHE A 163 27.85 -12.29 2.56
CA PHE A 163 28.98 -12.44 1.66
C PHE A 163 30.25 -11.87 2.29
N ASN A 164 31.32 -12.64 2.27
CA ASN A 164 32.66 -12.21 2.64
C ASN A 164 33.62 -12.66 1.55
N TYR A 165 34.39 -11.71 1.02
CA TYR A 165 35.48 -12.01 0.09
C TYR A 165 36.50 -12.88 0.83
N LYS A 166 36.59 -14.16 0.46
CA LYS A 166 37.57 -15.11 0.99
C LYS A 166 38.64 -15.38 -0.04
#